data_AF-A0A1C6AFF1-F1
#
_entry.id   AF-A0A1C6AFF1-F1
#
_cell.length_a   1.000
_cell.length_b   1.000
_cell.length_c   1.000
_cell.angle_alpha   90.00
_cell.angle_beta   90.00
_cell.angle_gamma   90.00
#
_symmetry.space_group_name_H-M   'P 1'
#
loop_
_entity.id
_entity.type
_entity.pdbx_description
1 polymer ?
#
loop_
_entity_poly.entity_id
_entity_poly.type
_entity_poly.pdbx_seq_one_letter_code
_entity_poly.pdbx_strand_id
1 'polypeptide(L)'
;MPVNAVAAALILADKSDVRRSRVRNPDMASFDIHDRVNYSVKKSVLKINEEHTLIKLKLSVDTKYGSVMDYFEIFMGRMLLCRKAAEKLGLQFKLMINEQQLI
;
A
#
# COMPACT_ATOMS: atom_id res chain seq x y z
N MET A 1 9.46 -8.22 13.42
CA MET A 1 8.67 -7.18 14.13
C MET A 1 9.53 -5.94 14.26
N PRO A 2 9.01 -4.71 14.05
CA PRO A 2 9.80 -3.48 14.23
C PRO A 2 10.30 -3.37 15.67
N VAL A 3 11.61 -3.15 15.82
CA VAL A 3 12.28 -3.12 17.13
C VAL A 3 12.09 -1.79 17.87
N ASN A 4 11.89 -0.69 17.12
CA ASN A 4 11.70 0.66 17.67
C ASN A 4 10.77 1.50 16.77
N ALA A 5 10.44 2.72 17.21
CA ALA A 5 9.52 3.63 16.51
C ALA A 5 10.04 4.07 15.14
N VAL A 6 11.36 4.31 15.01
CA VAL A 6 11.98 4.72 13.74
C VAL A 6 11.86 3.59 12.69
N ALA A 7 12.13 2.35 13.09
CA ALA A 7 11.96 1.18 12.23
C ALA A 7 10.49 1.00 11.81
N ALA A 8 9.53 1.26 12.71
CA ALA A 8 8.12 1.20 12.38
C ALA A 8 7.73 2.28 11.34
N ALA A 9 8.18 3.52 11.52
CA ALA A 9 7.96 4.60 10.55
C ALA A 9 8.58 4.27 9.18
N LEU A 10 9.79 3.69 9.16
CA LEU A 10 10.46 3.27 7.92
C LEU A 10 9.68 2.15 7.19
N ILE A 11 9.18 1.16 7.92
CA ILE A 11 8.35 0.10 7.34
C ILE A 11 7.09 0.69 6.70
N LEU A 12 6.41 1.61 7.38
CA LEU A 12 5.23 2.28 6.83
C LEU A 12 5.56 3.05 5.55
N ALA A 13 6.65 3.82 5.54
CA ALA A 13 7.08 4.60 4.38
C ALA A 13 7.42 3.70 3.17
N ASP A 14 8.15 2.60 3.39
CA ASP A 14 8.58 1.70 2.31
C ASP A 14 7.47 0.78 1.80
N LYS A 15 6.71 0.16 2.71
CA LYS A 15 5.74 -0.89 2.37
C LYS A 15 4.38 -0.36 1.91
N SER A 16 4.10 0.92 2.12
CA SER A 16 2.93 1.59 1.54
C SER A 16 3.19 2.22 0.16
N ASP A 17 4.45 2.27 -0.31
CA ASP A 17 4.81 2.83 -1.62
C ASP A 17 4.36 1.91 -2.77
N VAL A 18 3.10 2.07 -3.16
CA VAL A 18 2.51 1.45 -4.36
C VAL A 18 2.00 2.56 -5.26
N ARG A 19 2.57 2.67 -6.47
CA ARG A 19 2.20 3.72 -7.44
C ARG A 19 2.69 3.38 -8.83
N ARG A 20 1.95 3.81 -9.85
CA ARG A 20 2.27 3.59 -11.27
C ARG A 20 3.67 4.06 -11.69
N SER A 21 4.14 5.18 -11.14
CA SER A 21 5.45 5.74 -11.48
C SER A 21 6.65 4.90 -11.04
N ARG A 22 6.44 3.82 -10.26
CA ARG A 22 7.47 2.82 -9.93
C ARG A 22 7.81 1.94 -11.12
N VAL A 23 6.86 1.75 -12.03
CA VAL A 23 7.03 0.90 -13.23
C VAL A 23 7.81 1.71 -14.25
N ARG A 24 9.05 1.29 -14.48
CA ARG A 24 9.94 1.91 -15.47
C ARG A 24 9.91 1.19 -16.81
N ASN A 25 9.42 -0.05 -16.84
CA ASN A 25 9.23 -0.80 -18.06
C ASN A 25 8.16 -0.10 -18.94
N PRO A 26 8.50 0.35 -20.16
CA PRO A 26 7.52 0.98 -21.05
C PRO A 26 6.65 -0.04 -21.78
N ASP A 27 7.07 -1.31 -21.87
CA ASP A 27 6.37 -2.35 -22.59
C ASP A 27 5.40 -3.11 -21.66
N MET A 28 4.10 -2.82 -21.80
CA MET A 28 3.07 -3.47 -20.99
C MET A 28 2.96 -4.97 -21.23
N ALA A 29 3.36 -5.48 -22.41
CA ALA A 29 3.26 -6.90 -22.72
C ALA A 29 4.25 -7.74 -21.90
N SER A 30 5.35 -7.13 -21.44
CA SER A 30 6.38 -7.78 -20.62
C SER A 30 6.24 -7.50 -19.12
N PHE A 31 5.11 -6.93 -18.67
CA PHE A 31 4.87 -6.67 -17.25
C PHE A 31 4.81 -7.96 -16.44
N ASP A 32 5.59 -7.99 -15.36
CA ASP A 32 5.42 -8.98 -14.31
C ASP A 32 4.19 -8.65 -13.44
N ILE A 33 3.94 -9.48 -12.43
CA ILE A 33 2.82 -9.31 -11.50
C ILE A 33 2.95 -8.02 -10.65
N HIS A 34 4.16 -7.57 -10.33
CA HIS A 34 4.39 -6.35 -9.55
C HIS A 34 4.18 -5.10 -10.41
N ASP A 35 4.67 -5.13 -11.65
CA ASP A 35 4.49 -4.06 -12.62
C ASP A 35 3.01 -3.87 -12.90
N ARG A 36 2.27 -4.95 -13.15
CA ARG A 36 0.83 -4.90 -13.37
C ARG A 36 0.07 -4.24 -12.21
N VAL A 37 0.35 -4.63 -10.98
CA VAL A 37 -0.29 -4.06 -9.79
C VAL A 37 0.13 -2.62 -9.54
N ASN A 38 1.42 -2.29 -9.67
CA ASN A 38 1.85 -0.90 -9.51
C ASN A 38 1.23 -0.01 -10.60
N TYR A 39 1.21 -0.50 -11.84
CA TYR A 39 0.68 0.24 -12.98
C TYR A 39 -0.82 0.49 -12.89
N SER A 40 -1.58 -0.44 -12.30
CA SER A 40 -3.02 -0.25 -12.07
C SER A 40 -3.31 0.84 -11.03
N VAL A 41 -2.37 1.16 -10.13
CA VAL A 41 -2.55 2.18 -9.08
C VAL A 41 -2.33 3.59 -9.64
N LYS A 42 -3.42 4.27 -10.01
CA LYS A 42 -3.42 5.64 -10.54
C LYS A 42 -3.16 6.70 -9.48
N LYS A 43 -3.59 6.46 -8.24
CA LYS A 43 -3.41 7.39 -7.12
C LYS A 43 -3.12 6.60 -5.84
N SER A 44 -2.18 7.07 -5.06
CA SER A 44 -1.80 6.51 -3.77
C SER A 44 -1.59 7.63 -2.77
N VAL A 45 -2.23 7.54 -1.62
CA VAL A 45 -2.21 8.57 -0.58
C VAL A 45 -2.13 7.88 0.77
N LEU A 46 -1.04 8.13 1.51
CA LEU A 46 -0.90 7.76 2.91
C LEU A 46 -1.14 8.99 3.78
N LYS A 47 -2.07 8.91 4.74
CA LYS A 47 -2.37 10.00 5.67
C LYS A 47 -2.50 9.50 7.10
N ILE A 48 -2.15 10.36 8.04
CA ILE A 48 -2.47 10.20 9.46
C ILE A 48 -3.65 11.13 9.75
N ASN A 49 -4.62 10.67 10.54
CA ASN A 49 -5.72 11.54 11.00
C ASN A 49 -5.22 12.55 12.03
N GLU A 50 -5.98 13.63 12.23
CA GLU A 50 -5.61 14.72 13.15
C GLU A 50 -5.56 14.24 14.61
N GLU A 51 -6.38 13.25 14.97
CA GLU A 51 -6.38 12.67 16.32
C GLU A 51 -5.18 11.75 16.58
N HIS A 52 -4.33 11.50 15.59
CA HIS A 52 -3.14 10.65 15.70
C HIS A 52 -3.48 9.25 16.24
N THR A 53 -4.54 8.64 15.70
CA THR A 53 -4.98 7.28 16.07
C THR A 53 -5.00 6.31 14.87
N LEU A 54 -4.91 6.83 13.64
CA LEU A 54 -5.12 6.08 12.42
C LEU A 54 -4.20 6.54 11.29
N ILE A 55 -3.48 5.58 10.70
CA ILE A 55 -2.82 5.70 9.41
C ILE A 55 -3.73 5.07 8.35
N LYS A 56 -4.05 5.83 7.29
CA LYS A 56 -4.90 5.37 6.19
C LYS A 56 -4.14 5.42 4.87
N LEU A 57 -4.00 4.26 4.23
CA LEU A 57 -3.52 4.13 2.85
C LEU A 57 -4.74 4.09 1.92
N LYS A 58 -4.88 5.08 1.04
CA LYS A 58 -5.91 5.13 0.01
C LYS A 58 -5.31 4.91 -1.37
N LEU A 59 -5.80 3.90 -2.08
CA LEU A 59 -5.41 3.59 -3.45
C LEU A 59 -6.60 3.76 -4.40
N SER A 60 -6.33 4.29 -5.59
CA SER A 60 -7.25 4.24 -6.73
C SER A 60 -6.68 3.30 -7.76
N VAL A 61 -7.33 2.16 -7.95
CA VAL A 61 -6.90 1.06 -8.81
C VAL A 61 -7.77 1.03 -10.06
N ASP A 62 -7.14 1.09 -11.23
CA ASP A 62 -7.78 0.89 -12.52
C ASP A 62 -7.87 -0.61 -12.83
N THR A 63 -9.09 -1.14 -12.72
CA THR A 63 -9.39 -2.55 -12.91
C THR A 63 -9.20 -3.04 -14.34
N LYS A 64 -8.94 -2.15 -15.31
CA LYS A 64 -8.52 -2.54 -16.66
C LYS A 64 -7.15 -3.21 -16.70
N TYR A 65 -6.26 -2.83 -15.78
CA TYR A 65 -4.87 -3.31 -15.77
C TYR A 65 -4.62 -4.35 -14.68
N GLY A 66 -5.41 -4.38 -13.60
CA GLY A 66 -5.27 -5.38 -12.54
C GLY A 66 -6.39 -5.28 -11.51
N SER A 67 -6.75 -6.41 -10.92
CA SER A 67 -7.85 -6.48 -9.95
C SER A 67 -7.41 -6.08 -8.53
N VAL A 68 -8.37 -5.85 -7.64
CA VAL A 68 -8.10 -5.70 -6.19
C VAL A 68 -7.51 -6.99 -5.61
N MET A 69 -7.86 -8.16 -6.16
CA MET A 69 -7.30 -9.44 -5.73
C MET A 69 -5.83 -9.58 -6.12
N ASP A 70 -5.44 -9.11 -7.31
CA ASP A 70 -4.03 -9.09 -7.74
C ASP A 70 -3.19 -8.26 -6.76
N TYR A 71 -3.73 -7.15 -6.28
CA TYR A 71 -3.08 -6.35 -5.24
C TYR A 71 -2.85 -7.18 -3.97
N PHE A 72 -3.86 -7.92 -3.52
CA PHE A 72 -3.72 -8.74 -2.33
C PHE A 72 -2.77 -9.92 -2.49
N GLU A 73 -2.78 -10.58 -3.63
CA GLU A 73 -1.86 -11.69 -3.91
C GLU A 73 -0.39 -11.28 -3.75
N ILE A 74 -0.05 -10.06 -4.18
CA ILE A 74 1.33 -9.57 -4.18
C ILE A 74 1.69 -8.75 -2.93
N PHE A 75 0.76 -7.94 -2.41
CA PHE A 75 1.06 -6.95 -1.38
C PHE A 75 0.40 -7.20 -0.03
N MET A 76 -0.38 -8.27 0.16
CA MET A 76 -0.98 -8.58 1.48
C MET A 76 0.09 -8.65 2.59
N GLY A 77 1.20 -9.35 2.35
CA GLY A 77 2.30 -9.44 3.32
C GLY A 77 2.86 -8.06 3.70
N ARG A 78 2.92 -7.11 2.76
CA ARG A 78 3.37 -5.73 3.00
C ARG A 78 2.36 -4.95 3.84
N MET A 79 1.06 -5.15 3.61
CA MET A 79 0.00 -4.51 4.40
C MET A 79 -0.03 -5.01 5.83
N LEU A 80 0.21 -6.31 6.04
CA LEU A 80 0.36 -6.88 7.39
C LEU A 80 1.57 -6.29 8.13
N LEU A 81 2.68 -6.02 7.43
CA LEU A 81 3.83 -5.32 8.02
C LEU A 81 3.48 -3.87 8.38
N CYS A 82 2.74 -3.16 7.52
CA CYS A 82 2.25 -1.81 7.82
C CYS A 82 1.36 -1.80 9.05
N ARG A 83 0.45 -2.77 9.19
CA ARG A 83 -0.41 -2.91 10.38
C ARG A 83 0.40 -3.10 11.65
N LYS A 84 1.34 -4.04 11.66
CA LYS A 84 2.23 -4.28 12.81
C LYS A 84 3.12 -3.08 13.15
N ALA A 85 3.52 -2.31 12.13
CA ALA A 85 4.29 -1.09 12.32
C ALA A 85 3.44 0.04 12.91
N ALA A 86 2.21 0.23 12.43
CA ALA A 86 1.28 1.19 13.02
C ALA A 86 0.98 0.84 14.48
N GLU A 87 0.72 -0.44 14.79
CA GLU A 87 0.49 -0.92 16.17
C GLU A 87 1.67 -0.57 17.10
N LYS A 88 2.92 -0.71 16.61
CA LYS A 88 4.12 -0.33 17.37
C LYS A 88 4.20 1.18 17.67
N LEU A 89 3.56 2.01 16.84
CA LEU A 89 3.43 3.45 17.04
C LEU A 89 2.17 3.83 17.82
N GLY A 90 1.37 2.87 18.29
CA GLY A 90 0.09 3.12 18.96
C GLY A 90 -1.03 3.56 18.01
N LEU A 91 -0.88 3.31 16.70
CA LEU A 91 -1.80 3.71 15.65
C LEU A 91 -2.48 2.48 15.03
N GLN A 92 -3.69 2.67 14.51
CA GLN A 92 -4.32 1.70 13.62
C GLN A 92 -3.83 1.91 12.17
N PHE A 93 -3.82 0.85 11.37
CA PHE A 93 -3.60 0.95 9.93
C PHE A 93 -4.85 0.52 9.20
N LYS A 94 -5.31 1.31 8.22
CA LYS A 94 -6.41 0.96 7.33
C LYS A 94 -6.03 1.09 5.87
N LEU A 95 -6.46 0.12 5.07
CA LEU A 95 -6.32 0.11 3.62
C LEU A 95 -7.68 0.36 2.95
N MET A 96 -7.71 1.36 2.09
CA MET A 96 -8.84 1.69 1.23
C MET A 96 -8.44 1.52 -0.24
N ILE A 97 -9.22 0.79 -1.02
CA ILE A 97 -9.03 0.69 -2.47
C ILE A 97 -10.37 1.03 -3.14
N ASN A 98 -10.37 1.99 -4.06
CA ASN A 98 -11.59 2.43 -4.77
C ASN A 98 -12.77 2.74 -3.81
N GLU A 99 -12.47 3.47 -2.73
CA GLU A 99 -13.40 3.83 -1.64
C GLU A 99 -14.00 2.65 -0.84
N GLN A 100 -13.53 1.43 -1.04
CA GLN A 100 -13.85 0.28 -0.20
C GLN A 100 -12.80 0.09 0.88
N GLN A 101 -13.23 -0.05 2.14
CA GLN A 101 -12.34 -0.42 3.25
C GLN A 101 -12.14 -1.93 3.25
N LEU A 102 -10.89 -2.38 3.31
CA LEU A 102 -10.57 -3.81 3.20
C LEU A 102 -9.86 -4.35 4.44
N ILE A 103 -8.97 -3.55 5.04
CA ILE A 103 -8.25 -3.85 6.29
C ILE A 103 -8.32 -2.61 7.18
#